data_AF-A0A2G7GFZ1-F1
#
_entry.id   AF-A0A2G7GFZ1-F1
#
_cell.length_a   1.000
_cell.length_b   1.000
_cell.length_c   1.000
_cell.angle_alpha   90.00
_cell.angle_beta   90.00
_cell.angle_gamma   90.00
#
_symmetry.space_group_name_H-M   'P 1'
#
loop_
_entity.id
_entity.type
_entity.pdbx_description
1 polymer ?
#
loop_
_entity_poly.entity_id
_entity_poly.type
_entity_poly.pdbx_seq_one_letter_code
_entity_poly.pdbx_strand_id
1 'polypeptide(L)'
;MNSEFNSLEREDVVSVYSSQIFVNNRTFTINEFISAMMPTIKDKSGTTWTEEKANWFGEGIDCKILKPGAKSWQRGKVRITLEFCPEELEVKDSNELSINSDNSPLDDIRQMMPKNGQ
;
A
#
# COMPACT_ATOMS: atom_id res chain seq x y z
N MET A 1 -12.12 4.91 17.69
CA MET A 1 -12.48 4.39 16.36
C MET A 1 -11.60 3.21 16.01
N ASN A 2 -12.06 2.33 15.13
CA ASN A 2 -11.35 1.11 14.74
C ASN A 2 -10.65 1.40 13.40
N SER A 3 -9.39 1.81 13.45
CA SER A 3 -8.57 1.96 12.26
C SER A 3 -8.37 0.55 11.66
N GLU A 4 -9.08 0.24 10.58
CA GLU A 4 -9.05 -1.10 9.98
C GLU A 4 -7.85 -1.23 9.04
N PHE A 5 -7.20 -2.40 9.09
CA PHE A 5 -6.15 -2.76 8.15
C PHE A 5 -6.76 -3.12 6.80
N ASN A 6 -6.29 -2.49 5.73
CA ASN A 6 -6.74 -2.75 4.36
C ASN A 6 -5.58 -3.31 3.54
N SER A 7 -5.85 -4.35 2.73
CA SER A 7 -4.86 -4.93 1.81
C SER A 7 -4.39 -3.90 0.80
N LEU A 8 -3.07 -3.83 0.59
CA LEU A 8 -2.45 -3.00 -0.42
C LEU A 8 -2.37 -3.72 -1.77
N GLU A 9 -2.45 -2.95 -2.85
CA GLU A 9 -2.29 -3.40 -4.23
C GLU A 9 -0.82 -3.34 -4.67
N ARG A 10 -0.48 -3.98 -5.79
CA ARG A 10 0.92 -4.15 -6.23
C ARG A 10 1.64 -2.83 -6.51
N GLU A 11 0.90 -1.87 -7.05
CA GLU A 11 1.39 -0.56 -7.45
C GLU A 11 1.37 0.45 -6.29
N ASP A 12 0.79 0.10 -5.13
CA ASP A 12 0.80 0.97 -3.96
C ASP A 12 2.23 1.20 -3.48
N VAL A 13 2.54 2.45 -3.17
CA VAL A 13 3.85 2.88 -2.69
C VAL A 13 3.77 3.08 -1.18
N VAL A 14 4.65 2.40 -0.46
CA VAL A 14 4.81 2.58 0.99
C VAL A 14 6.17 3.17 1.29
N SER A 15 6.22 3.99 2.34
CA SER A 15 7.46 4.52 2.90
C SER A 15 7.56 4.10 4.37
N VAL A 16 8.67 3.46 4.74
CA VAL A 16 8.92 2.99 6.11
C VAL A 16 10.06 3.78 6.77
N TYR A 17 9.92 4.03 8.07
CA TYR A 17 10.87 4.86 8.82
C TYR A 17 12.18 4.13 9.18
N SER A 18 12.10 2.82 9.46
CA SER A 18 13.25 2.00 9.89
C SER A 18 12.98 0.50 9.70
N SER A 19 14.00 -0.32 9.96
CA SER A 19 13.89 -1.78 10.06
C SER A 19 13.40 -2.47 8.78
N GLN A 20 13.96 -2.09 7.63
CA GLN A 20 13.69 -2.78 6.37
C GLN A 20 14.08 -4.26 6.47
N ILE A 21 13.29 -5.12 5.82
CA ILE A 21 13.53 -6.57 5.81
C ILE A 21 14.08 -7.06 4.47
N PHE A 22 13.34 -6.85 3.36
CA PHE A 22 13.68 -7.40 2.03
C PHE A 22 14.19 -6.36 1.03
N VAL A 23 13.74 -5.12 1.16
CA VAL A 23 14.06 -3.99 0.26
C VAL A 23 14.94 -2.99 0.97
N ASN A 24 16.04 -2.57 0.35
CA ASN A 24 16.99 -1.63 0.99
C ASN A 24 16.47 -0.18 1.00
N ASN A 25 15.58 0.17 0.08
CA ASN A 25 15.01 1.52 0.00
C ASN A 25 13.93 1.71 1.07
N ARG A 26 13.80 2.93 1.60
CA ARG A 26 12.71 3.29 2.52
C ARG A 26 11.36 3.36 1.83
N THR A 27 11.38 3.80 0.58
CA THR A 27 10.20 3.92 -0.27
C THR A 27 10.24 2.83 -1.33
N PHE A 28 9.17 2.07 -1.45
CA PHE A 28 9.05 0.97 -2.41
C PHE A 28 7.59 0.68 -2.71
N THR A 29 7.35 0.10 -3.88
CA THR A 29 6.07 -0.51 -4.24
C THR A 29 5.91 -1.87 -3.59
N ILE A 30 4.67 -2.31 -3.40
CA ILE A 30 4.38 -3.68 -2.94
C ILE A 30 4.96 -4.72 -3.92
N ASN A 31 4.95 -4.44 -5.22
CA ASN A 31 5.56 -5.31 -6.22
C ASN A 31 7.08 -5.46 -6.04
N GLU A 32 7.81 -4.39 -5.73
CA GLU A 32 9.24 -4.45 -5.42
C GLU A 32 9.51 -5.26 -4.16
N PHE A 33 8.70 -5.09 -3.12
CA PHE A 33 8.80 -5.86 -1.88
C PHE A 33 8.61 -7.36 -2.13
N ILE A 34 7.55 -7.75 -2.85
CA ILE A 34 7.28 -9.15 -3.21
C ILE A 34 8.45 -9.71 -4.04
N SER A 35 8.91 -8.95 -5.04
CA SER A 35 10.02 -9.35 -5.91
C SER A 35 11.32 -9.57 -5.14
N ALA A 36 11.59 -8.75 -4.13
CA ALA A 36 12.76 -8.89 -3.26
C ALA A 36 12.66 -10.09 -2.30
N MET A 37 11.46 -10.45 -1.87
CA MET A 37 11.23 -11.57 -0.97
C MET A 37 11.33 -12.94 -1.68
N MET A 38 10.88 -13.05 -2.93
CA MET A 38 10.92 -14.31 -3.70
C MET A 38 12.28 -15.02 -3.69
N PRO A 39 13.42 -14.36 -4.01
CA PRO A 39 14.72 -15.01 -4.00
C PRO A 39 15.14 -15.49 -2.60
N THR A 40 14.78 -14.75 -1.54
CA THR A 40 15.06 -15.16 -0.15
C THR A 40 14.32 -16.43 0.23
N ILE A 41 13.08 -16.61 -0.25
CA ILE A 41 12.31 -17.84 -0.02
C ILE A 41 12.93 -19.02 -0.80
N LYS A 42 13.32 -18.79 -2.06
CA LYS A 42 13.93 -19.81 -2.93
C LYS A 42 15.23 -20.37 -2.33
N ASP A 43 16.08 -19.50 -1.79
CA ASP A 43 17.37 -19.87 -1.20
C ASP A 43 17.18 -20.78 0.03
N LYS A 44 16.19 -20.47 0.88
CA LYS A 44 15.95 -21.22 2.12
C LYS A 44 15.16 -22.51 1.94
N SER A 45 14.26 -22.57 0.96
CA SER A 45 13.38 -23.74 0.80
C SER A 45 14.04 -24.86 -0.01
N GLY A 46 15.12 -24.59 -0.75
CA GLY A 46 15.77 -25.57 -1.64
C GLY A 46 14.86 -26.09 -2.76
N THR A 47 13.67 -25.51 -2.93
CA THR A 47 12.68 -25.94 -3.91
C THR A 47 12.62 -24.98 -5.09
N THR A 48 12.36 -25.50 -6.28
CA THR A 48 11.98 -24.69 -7.44
C THR A 48 10.75 -23.84 -7.12
N TRP A 49 10.83 -22.55 -7.44
CA TRP A 49 9.69 -21.63 -7.45
C TRP A 49 8.73 -22.07 -8.56
N THR A 50 7.53 -22.51 -8.20
CA THR A 50 6.50 -22.95 -9.14
C THR A 50 5.42 -21.88 -9.26
N GLU A 51 4.64 -21.93 -10.35
CA GLU A 51 3.48 -21.06 -10.54
C GLU A 51 2.48 -21.17 -9.38
N GLU A 52 2.27 -22.39 -8.86
CA GLU A 52 1.45 -22.62 -7.65
C GLU A 52 1.97 -21.87 -6.42
N LYS A 53 3.28 -21.74 -6.26
CA LYS A 53 3.87 -20.95 -5.16
C LYS A 53 3.75 -19.45 -5.40
N ALA A 54 3.78 -19.02 -6.65
CA ALA A 54 3.56 -17.61 -7.00
C ALA A 54 2.14 -17.14 -6.63
N ASN A 55 1.15 -18.04 -6.63
CA ASN A 55 -0.23 -17.73 -6.25
C ASN A 55 -0.39 -17.27 -4.78
N TRP A 56 0.58 -17.54 -3.90
CA TRP A 56 0.60 -16.92 -2.57
C TRP A 56 0.63 -15.39 -2.64
N PHE A 57 1.13 -14.80 -3.71
CA PHE A 57 1.22 -13.35 -3.94
C PHE A 57 0.26 -12.86 -5.03
N GLY A 58 -0.65 -13.72 -5.49
CA GLY A 58 -1.63 -13.43 -6.53
C GLY A 58 -3.06 -13.62 -6.02
N GLU A 59 -3.80 -14.51 -6.67
CA GLU A 59 -5.20 -14.83 -6.32
C GLU A 59 -5.37 -15.60 -5.01
N GLY A 60 -4.27 -16.10 -4.42
CA GLY A 60 -4.27 -17.00 -3.28
C GLY A 60 -4.40 -18.46 -3.66
N ILE A 61 -4.09 -19.32 -2.69
CA ILE A 61 -4.17 -20.78 -2.82
C ILE A 61 -5.42 -21.32 -2.13
N ASP A 62 -6.00 -22.40 -2.67
CA ASP A 62 -7.12 -23.07 -2.04
C ASP A 62 -6.74 -23.65 -0.67
N CYS A 63 -7.57 -23.37 0.33
CA CYS A 63 -7.35 -23.85 1.68
C CYS A 63 -8.66 -24.17 2.39
N LYS A 64 -8.54 -24.69 3.61
CA LYS A 64 -9.64 -24.81 4.55
C LYS A 64 -9.20 -24.28 5.91
N ILE A 65 -10.05 -23.48 6.54
CA ILE A 65 -9.82 -22.92 7.87
C ILE A 65 -10.75 -23.58 8.88
N LEU A 66 -10.25 -23.86 10.08
CA LEU A 66 -11.03 -24.25 11.24
C LEU A 66 -10.74 -23.23 12.35
N LYS A 67 -11.71 -22.36 12.64
CA LYS A 67 -11.58 -21.35 13.70
C LYS A 67 -11.88 -21.98 15.06
N PRO A 68 -11.28 -21.51 16.17
CA PRO A 68 -11.70 -21.90 17.51
C PRO A 68 -13.22 -21.72 17.70
N GLY A 69 -13.89 -22.74 18.22
CA GLY A 69 -15.36 -22.75 18.38
C GLY A 69 -16.16 -23.07 17.11
N ALA A 70 -15.53 -23.21 15.95
CA ALA A 70 -16.22 -23.62 14.73
C ALA A 70 -16.57 -25.11 14.77
N LYS A 71 -17.77 -25.44 14.26
CA LYS A 71 -18.26 -26.82 14.19
C LYS A 71 -17.72 -27.60 12.99
N SER A 72 -17.13 -26.93 12.00
CA SER A 72 -16.67 -27.54 10.75
C SER A 72 -15.57 -26.71 10.08
N TRP A 73 -14.85 -27.36 9.15
CA TRP A 73 -13.89 -26.71 8.26
C TRP A 73 -14.60 -25.88 7.19
N GLN A 74 -14.15 -24.66 6.97
CA GLN A 74 -14.63 -23.78 5.89
C GLN A 74 -13.60 -23.74 4.76
N ARG A 75 -14.02 -24.02 3.52
CA ARG A 75 -13.17 -23.87 2.33
C ARG A 75 -13.05 -22.40 1.94
N GLY A 76 -11.89 -22.00 1.42
CA GLY A 76 -11.63 -20.64 0.94
C GLY A 76 -10.27 -20.55 0.26
N LYS A 77 -9.73 -19.33 0.16
CA LYS A 77 -8.37 -19.07 -0.31
C LYS A 77 -7.55 -18.35 0.75
N VAL A 78 -6.24 -18.53 0.72
CA VAL A 78 -5.28 -17.76 1.53
C VAL A 78 -4.18 -17.19 0.64
N ARG A 79 -3.76 -15.95 0.92
CA ARG A 79 -2.67 -15.25 0.24
C ARG A 79 -1.84 -14.46 1.24
N ILE A 80 -0.65 -14.04 0.85
CA ILE A 80 0.21 -13.13 1.59
C ILE A 80 0.07 -11.75 0.95
N THR A 81 -0.24 -10.74 1.77
CA THR A 81 -0.36 -9.34 1.36
C THR A 81 0.18 -8.44 2.47
N LEU A 82 0.53 -7.19 2.13
CA LEU A 82 0.77 -6.16 3.12
C LEU A 82 -0.53 -5.39 3.35
N GLU A 83 -0.81 -5.05 4.59
CA GLU A 83 -2.00 -4.27 4.96
C GLU A 83 -1.56 -2.92 5.54
N PHE A 84 -2.35 -1.89 5.27
CA PHE A 84 -2.15 -0.55 5.80
C PHE A 84 -3.34 -0.10 6.64
N CYS A 85 -3.02 0.50 7.77
CA CYS A 85 -3.96 1.07 8.71
C CYS A 85 -3.68 2.57 8.77
N PRO A 86 -4.55 3.43 8.19
CA PRO A 86 -4.34 4.87 8.23
C PRO A 86 -4.50 5.39 9.67
N GLU A 87 -3.66 6.36 10.02
CA GLU A 87 -3.84 7.13 11.25
C GLU A 87 -5.08 8.02 11.10
N GLU A 88 -5.93 8.05 12.12
CA GLU A 88 -7.05 8.97 12.17
C GLU A 88 -6.52 10.34 12.55
N LEU A 89 -6.32 11.20 11.56
CA LEU A 89 -5.97 12.59 11.82
C LEU A 89 -7.22 13.29 12.38
N GLU A 90 -7.13 13.84 13.58
CA GLU A 90 -8.14 14.79 14.06
C GLU A 90 -8.09 16.04 13.17
N VAL A 91 -8.88 16.02 12.10
CA VAL A 91 -9.14 17.21 11.30
C VAL A 91 -9.93 18.14 12.21
N LYS A 92 -9.26 19.13 12.82
CA LYS A 92 -9.97 20.34 13.26
C LYS A 92 -10.54 20.93 11.99
N ASP A 93 -11.84 20.75 11.76
CA ASP A 93 -12.58 21.38 10.68
C ASP A 93 -12.22 22.87 10.64
N SER A 94 -11.30 23.25 9.77
CA SER A 94 -10.94 24.64 9.51
C SER A 94 -11.98 25.28 8.60
N ASN A 95 -13.26 25.12 8.95
CA ASN A 95 -14.36 25.91 8.40
C ASN A 95 -14.38 27.35 8.96
N GLU A 96 -13.37 27.76 9.74
CA GLU A 96 -13.13 29.16 10.15
C GLU A 96 -12.09 29.90 9.30
N LEU A 97 -11.57 29.31 8.23
CA LEU A 97 -10.85 30.08 7.21
C LEU A 97 -11.76 30.24 6.00
N SER A 98 -12.70 31.19 6.12
CA SER A 98 -13.24 31.90 4.97
C SER A 98 -12.06 32.57 4.25
N ILE A 99 -11.40 31.82 3.37
CA ILE A 99 -10.49 32.39 2.38
C ILE A 99 -11.39 33.22 1.48
N ASN A 100 -11.40 34.54 1.71
CA ASN A 100 -11.92 35.49 0.75
C ASN A 100 -11.28 35.17 -0.59
N SER A 101 -12.07 34.55 -1.46
CA SER A 101 -11.68 34.02 -2.76
C SER A 101 -11.59 35.15 -3.77
N ASP A 102 -10.76 36.16 -3.50
CA ASP A 102 -10.62 37.29 -4.42
C ASP A 102 -9.22 37.44 -5.01
N ASN A 103 -8.20 36.69 -4.57
CA ASN A 103 -6.96 36.53 -5.32
C ASN A 103 -6.32 35.16 -5.06
N SER A 104 -6.31 34.29 -6.06
CA SER A 104 -5.55 33.04 -5.99
C SER A 104 -4.05 33.37 -6.00
N PRO A 105 -3.21 32.72 -5.17
CA PRO A 105 -1.75 32.91 -5.19
C PRO A 105 -1.09 32.64 -6.55
N LEU A 106 -1.81 31.92 -7.43
CA LEU A 106 -1.38 31.65 -8.81
C LEU A 106 -1.70 32.81 -9.77
N ASP A 107 -2.58 33.73 -9.40
CA ASP A 107 -3.00 34.84 -10.27
C ASP A 107 -1.92 35.93 -10.37
N ASP A 108 -1.17 36.18 -9.29
CA ASP A 108 0.00 37.08 -9.31
C ASP A 108 1.07 36.59 -10.32
N ILE A 109 1.23 35.26 -10.45
CA ILE A 109 2.19 34.65 -11.38
C ILE A 109 1.71 34.82 -12.83
N ARG A 110 0.39 34.70 -13.08
CA ARG A 110 -0.18 34.91 -14.42
C ARG A 110 -0.02 36.37 -14.89
N GLN A 111 -0.04 37.32 -13.96
CA GLN A 111 0.15 38.74 -14.27
C GLN A 111 1.62 39.09 -14.57
N MET A 112 2.58 38.31 -14.07
CA MET A 112 4.01 38.54 -14.30
C MET A 112 4.54 38.00 -15.63
N MET A 113 3.76 37.25 -16.41
CA MET A 113 4.20 36.79 -17.74
C MET A 113 4.06 37.93 -18.77
N PRO A 114 5.15 38.50 -19.31
CA PRO A 114 5.04 39.45 -20.40
C PRO A 114 4.45 38.76 -21.62
N LYS A 115 3.44 39.38 -22.24
CA LYS A 115 2.90 38.96 -23.53
C LYS A 115 3.96 39.24 -24.60
N ASN A 116 4.92 38.34 -24.75
CA ASN A 116 5.83 38.39 -25.89
C ASN A 116 5.08 37.88 -27.11
N GLY A 117 4.52 38.83 -27.85
CA GLY A 117 3.87 38.63 -29.14
C GLY A 117 3.97 39.89 -29.99
N GLN A 118 5.12 40.08 -30.63
CA GLN A 118 5.26 40.68 -31.96
C GLN A 118 6.59 40.25 -32.58
#